data_AF-A0A973JDS8-F1
#
_entry.id   AF-A0A973JDS8-F1
#
_cell.length_a   1.000
_cell.length_b   1.000
_cell.length_c   1.000
_cell.angle_alpha   90.00
_cell.angle_beta   90.00
_cell.angle_gamma   90.00
#
_symmetry.space_group_name_H-M   'P 1'
#
loop_
_entity.id
_entity.type
_entity.pdbx_description
1 polymer ?
#
loop_
_entity_poly.entity_id
_entity_poly.type
_entity_poly.pdbx_seq_one_letter_code
_entity_poly.pdbx_strand_id
1 'polypeptide(L)'
;SKISGGKVLSSKTRKSSNRAATLLRLAATTVGKTNTALGAFYRRLAFRAGKPKAVTATARKLATIFYNMLRYGMAYNDPGATYYEEKYKARALVNLRKKADAFGFILQEKTGSTVAVGVS
;
A
#
# COMPACT_ATOMS: atom_id res chain seq x y z
N SER A 1 12.69 4.02 16.84
CA SER A 1 13.64 2.89 16.95
C SER A 1 14.53 3.11 18.14
N LYS A 2 14.98 2.06 18.81
CA LYS A 2 16.03 2.14 19.84
C LYS A 2 17.37 1.92 19.12
N ILE A 3 18.25 2.91 19.14
CA ILE A 3 19.57 2.86 18.50
C ILE A 3 20.60 3.18 19.58
N SER A 4 21.65 2.39 19.67
CA SER A 4 22.79 2.65 20.57
C SER A 4 24.08 2.28 19.85
N GLY A 5 25.12 3.11 19.99
CA GLY A 5 26.43 2.89 19.36
C GLY A 5 26.36 2.66 17.84
N GLY A 6 25.45 3.34 17.14
CA GLY A 6 25.25 3.18 15.69
C GLY A 6 24.48 1.91 15.27
N LYS A 7 24.13 1.00 16.19
CA LYS A 7 23.36 -0.22 15.89
C LYS A 7 21.89 -0.08 16.23
N VAL A 8 21.02 -0.57 15.34
CA VAL A 8 19.57 -0.63 15.58
C VAL A 8 19.26 -1.78 16.54
N LEU A 9 18.99 -1.44 17.80
CA LEU A 9 18.62 -2.41 18.83
C LEU A 9 17.15 -2.85 18.71
N SER A 10 16.28 -1.98 18.22
CA SER A 10 14.88 -2.34 17.95
C SER A 10 14.21 -1.38 16.97
N SER A 11 13.50 -1.95 15.98
CA SER A 11 12.65 -1.23 15.03
C SER A 11 11.15 -1.33 15.36
N LYS A 12 10.79 -1.84 16.55
CA LYS A 12 9.39 -2.04 16.94
C LYS A 12 8.66 -0.69 17.07
N THR A 13 7.41 -0.66 16.62
CA THR A 13 6.52 0.49 16.79
C THR A 13 6.37 0.82 18.27
N ARG A 14 6.61 2.08 18.65
CA ARG A 14 6.44 2.56 20.03
C ARG A 14 4.96 2.46 20.42
N LYS A 15 4.68 1.95 21.62
CA LYS A 15 3.33 1.98 22.20
C LYS A 15 2.96 3.44 22.49
N SER A 16 1.77 3.86 22.11
CA SER A 16 1.26 5.22 22.36
C SER A 16 -0.21 5.13 22.76
N SER A 17 -0.59 5.90 23.78
CA SER A 17 -1.96 6.05 24.29
C SER A 17 -2.79 7.08 23.51
N ASN A 18 -2.31 7.55 22.35
CA ASN A 18 -3.01 8.56 21.56
C ASN A 18 -4.38 8.05 21.08
N ARG A 19 -5.45 8.70 21.55
CA ARG A 19 -6.85 8.39 21.20
C ARG A 19 -7.11 8.44 19.70
N ALA A 20 -6.62 9.48 19.01
CA ALA A 20 -6.79 9.62 17.56
C ALA A 20 -6.12 8.46 16.82
N ALA A 21 -4.93 8.02 17.26
CA ALA A 21 -4.27 6.87 16.66
C ALA A 21 -5.09 5.57 16.83
N THR A 22 -5.76 5.38 17.97
CA THR A 22 -6.63 4.23 18.21
C THR A 22 -7.88 4.27 17.32
N LEU A 23 -8.55 5.43 17.23
CA LEU A 23 -9.72 5.61 16.36
C LEU A 23 -9.38 5.40 14.88
N LEU A 24 -8.25 5.93 14.42
CA LEU A 24 -7.79 5.74 13.04
C LEU A 24 -7.43 4.29 12.73
N ARG A 25 -6.90 3.54 13.70
CA ARG A 25 -6.68 2.10 13.54
C ARG A 25 -8.00 1.33 13.47
N LEU A 26 -9.00 1.71 14.28
CA LEU A 26 -10.33 1.13 14.20
C LEU A 26 -10.96 1.39 12.83
N ALA A 27 -10.97 2.64 12.36
CA ALA A 27 -11.43 3.01 11.03
C ALA A 27 -10.67 2.28 9.91
N ALA A 28 -9.36 2.07 10.06
CA ALA A 28 -8.58 1.33 9.08
C ALA A 28 -9.06 -0.12 8.89
N THR A 29 -9.58 -0.77 9.94
CA THR A 29 -10.13 -2.13 9.86
C THR A 29 -11.42 -2.21 9.06
N THR A 30 -12.28 -1.19 9.15
CA THR A 30 -13.54 -1.13 8.40
C THR A 30 -13.28 -0.73 6.95
N VAL A 31 -12.45 0.29 6.71
CA VAL A 31 -12.01 0.72 5.37
C VAL A 31 -11.36 -0.43 4.61
N GLY A 32 -10.59 -1.29 5.30
CA GLY A 32 -9.95 -2.45 4.70
C GLY A 32 -10.91 -3.44 4.01
N LYS A 33 -12.19 -3.44 4.37
CA LYS A 33 -13.24 -4.29 3.79
C LYS A 33 -13.97 -3.65 2.61
N THR A 34 -13.74 -2.37 2.32
CA THR A 34 -14.43 -1.62 1.26
C THR A 34 -13.75 -1.76 -0.10
N ASN A 35 -14.49 -1.45 -1.18
CA ASN A 35 -14.00 -1.44 -2.56
C ASN A 35 -13.32 -0.11 -2.94
N THR A 36 -12.56 0.45 -2.01
CA THR A 36 -11.83 1.72 -2.19
C THR A 36 -10.35 1.49 -2.50
N ALA A 37 -9.65 2.54 -2.93
CA ALA A 37 -8.19 2.49 -3.11
C ALA A 37 -7.46 2.12 -1.81
N LEU A 38 -7.95 2.64 -0.67
CA LEU A 38 -7.43 2.31 0.66
C LEU A 38 -7.73 0.87 1.07
N GLY A 39 -8.91 0.36 0.74
CA GLY A 39 -9.28 -1.04 0.94
C GLY A 39 -8.35 -1.99 0.18
N ALA A 40 -8.10 -1.71 -1.10
CA ALA A 40 -7.17 -2.48 -1.92
C ALA A 40 -5.72 -2.44 -1.36
N PHE A 41 -5.27 -1.27 -0.87
CA PHE A 41 -4.00 -1.14 -0.17
C PHE A 41 -3.93 -2.03 1.08
N TYR A 42 -4.98 -1.99 1.92
CA TYR A 42 -5.04 -2.79 3.14
C TYR A 42 -4.97 -4.29 2.83
N ARG A 43 -5.81 -4.80 1.93
CA ARG A 43 -5.87 -6.23 1.59
C ARG A 43 -4.52 -6.75 1.09
N ARG A 44 -3.91 -6.02 0.15
CA ARG A 44 -2.58 -6.38 -0.38
C ARG A 44 -1.52 -6.40 0.72
N LEU A 45 -1.51 -5.37 1.57
CA LEU A 45 -0.52 -5.29 2.63
C LEU A 45 -0.74 -6.34 3.72
N ALA A 46 -1.99 -6.69 4.01
CA ALA A 46 -2.35 -7.74 4.95
C ALA A 46 -1.86 -9.11 4.46
N PHE A 47 -2.03 -9.41 3.16
CA PHE A 47 -1.50 -10.63 2.55
C PHE A 47 0.04 -10.70 2.64
N ARG A 48 0.74 -9.60 2.31
CA ARG A 48 2.21 -9.59 2.26
C ARG A 48 2.90 -9.53 3.63
N ALA A 49 2.35 -8.77 4.57
CA ALA A 49 3.04 -8.38 5.80
C ALA A 49 2.25 -8.67 7.09
N GLY A 50 1.03 -9.20 6.97
CA GLY A 50 0.13 -9.50 8.08
C GLY A 50 -0.79 -8.34 8.48
N LYS A 51 -1.95 -8.70 9.05
CA LYS A 51 -3.02 -7.78 9.46
C LYS A 51 -2.54 -6.64 10.38
N PRO A 52 -1.73 -6.87 11.44
CA PRO A 52 -1.34 -5.80 12.36
C PRO A 52 -0.53 -4.67 11.68
N LYS A 53 0.37 -5.05 10.76
CA LYS A 53 1.16 -4.08 9.97
C LYS A 53 0.27 -3.34 8.98
N ALA A 54 -0.67 -4.04 8.35
CA ALA A 54 -1.62 -3.44 7.43
C ALA A 54 -2.52 -2.39 8.08
N VAL A 55 -3.07 -2.67 9.28
CA VAL A 55 -3.89 -1.72 10.05
C VAL A 55 -3.09 -0.45 10.35
N THR A 56 -1.86 -0.59 10.85
CA THR A 56 -1.03 0.56 11.23
C THR A 56 -0.66 1.42 10.02
N ALA A 57 -0.31 0.80 8.90
CA ALA A 57 0.03 1.53 7.67
C ALA A 57 -1.20 2.22 7.04
N THR A 58 -2.36 1.58 7.09
CA THR A 58 -3.62 2.14 6.56
C THR A 58 -4.10 3.30 7.42
N ALA A 59 -4.01 3.17 8.75
CA ALA A 59 -4.28 4.27 9.68
C ALA A 59 -3.37 5.49 9.41
N ARG A 60 -2.09 5.27 9.11
CA ARG A 60 -1.17 6.37 8.73
C ARG A 60 -1.60 7.07 7.43
N LYS A 61 -2.04 6.31 6.42
CA LYS A 61 -2.56 6.89 5.17
C LYS A 61 -3.83 7.71 5.43
N LEU A 62 -4.77 7.17 6.20
CA LEU A 62 -5.98 7.89 6.61
C LEU A 62 -5.64 9.18 7.35
N ALA A 63 -4.70 9.13 8.31
CA ALA A 63 -4.25 10.31 9.04
C ALA A 63 -3.69 11.40 8.12
N THR A 64 -2.94 11.01 7.09
CA THR A 64 -2.34 11.94 6.14
C THR A 64 -3.40 12.59 5.25
N ILE A 65 -4.35 11.79 4.76
CA ILE A 65 -5.49 12.30 3.99
C ILE A 65 -6.29 13.27 4.85
N PHE A 66 -6.69 12.86 6.05
CA PHE A 66 -7.46 13.69 6.98
C PHE A 66 -6.75 15.00 7.32
N TYR A 67 -5.44 14.94 7.62
CA TYR A 67 -4.64 16.14 7.86
C TYR A 67 -4.63 17.08 6.64
N ASN A 68 -4.44 16.54 5.44
CA ASN A 68 -4.43 17.35 4.21
C ASN A 68 -5.81 17.96 3.92
N MET A 69 -6.89 17.23 4.19
CA MET A 69 -8.25 17.74 4.07
C MET A 69 -8.48 18.91 5.03
N LEU A 70 -8.07 18.78 6.30
CA LEU A 70 -8.23 19.84 7.30
C LEU A 70 -7.30 21.04 7.07
N ARG A 71 -6.04 20.78 6.71
CA ARG A 71 -5.01 21.83 6.60
C ARG A 71 -5.09 22.60 5.30
N TYR A 72 -5.43 21.93 4.20
CA TYR A 72 -5.38 22.51 2.85
C TYR A 72 -6.77 22.55 2.16
N GLY A 73 -7.83 22.12 2.84
CA GLY A 73 -9.20 22.16 2.29
C GLY A 73 -9.43 21.22 1.11
N MET A 74 -8.54 20.26 0.87
CA MET A 74 -8.69 19.34 -0.27
C MET A 74 -9.80 18.33 0.00
N ALA A 75 -10.72 18.15 -0.94
CA ALA A 75 -11.69 17.06 -0.89
C ALA A 75 -11.01 15.72 -1.19
N TYR A 76 -11.30 14.69 -0.40
CA TYR A 76 -10.88 13.33 -0.73
C TYR A 76 -11.88 12.71 -1.70
N ASN A 77 -11.45 12.52 -2.95
CA ASN A 77 -12.17 11.68 -3.91
C ASN A 77 -11.48 10.31 -3.99
N ASP A 78 -12.22 9.23 -3.75
CA ASP A 78 -11.65 7.89 -3.82
C ASP A 78 -11.51 7.46 -5.28
N PRO A 79 -10.29 7.20 -5.78
CA PRO A 79 -10.09 6.81 -7.18
C PRO A 79 -10.48 5.34 -7.46
N GLY A 80 -10.96 4.59 -6.44
CA GLY A 80 -11.35 3.20 -6.55
C GLY A 80 -10.21 2.19 -6.40
N ALA A 81 -10.59 0.93 -6.23
CA ALA A 81 -9.65 -0.18 -6.06
C ALA A 81 -8.78 -0.42 -7.31
N THR A 82 -9.36 -0.31 -8.50
CA THR A 82 -8.70 -0.54 -9.80
C THR A 82 -7.53 0.41 -10.00
N TYR A 83 -7.72 1.70 -9.76
CA TYR A 83 -6.66 2.71 -9.85
C TYR A 83 -5.45 2.38 -8.97
N TYR A 84 -5.71 1.89 -7.74
CA TYR A 84 -4.62 1.48 -6.85
C TYR A 84 -3.86 0.26 -7.40
N GLU A 85 -4.58 -0.71 -7.95
CA GLU A 85 -4.01 -1.93 -8.53
C GLU A 85 -3.15 -1.64 -9.76
N GLU A 86 -3.62 -0.78 -10.68
CA GLU A 86 -2.85 -0.35 -11.85
C GLU A 86 -1.55 0.35 -11.46
N LYS A 87 -1.63 1.31 -10.53
CA LYS A 87 -0.45 2.01 -10.02
C LYS A 87 0.50 1.06 -9.30
N TYR A 88 -0.03 0.02 -8.67
CA TYR A 88 0.78 -1.03 -8.09
C TYR A 88 1.49 -1.88 -9.16
N LYS A 89 0.77 -2.34 -10.20
CA LYS A 89 1.34 -3.09 -11.32
C LYS A 89 2.46 -2.31 -11.99
N ALA A 90 2.24 -1.02 -12.30
CA ALA A 90 3.27 -0.15 -12.87
C ALA A 90 4.54 -0.09 -12.01
N ARG A 91 4.41 0.06 -10.69
CA ARG A 91 5.56 0.02 -9.77
C ARG A 91 6.24 -1.34 -9.72
N ALA A 92 5.47 -2.42 -9.80
CA ALA A 92 6.01 -3.78 -9.82
C ALA A 92 6.85 -4.00 -11.09
N LEU A 93 6.37 -3.55 -12.25
CA LEU A 93 7.11 -3.61 -13.52
C LEU A 93 8.41 -2.81 -13.48
N VAL A 94 8.37 -1.57 -12.98
CA VAL A 94 9.59 -0.75 -12.82
C VAL A 94 10.60 -1.44 -11.91
N ASN A 95 10.15 -2.01 -10.79
CA ASN A 95 11.05 -2.74 -9.89
C ASN A 95 11.58 -4.03 -10.52
N LEU A 96 10.78 -4.72 -11.32
CA LEU A 96 11.19 -5.94 -12.02
C LEU A 96 12.26 -5.63 -13.07
N ARG A 97 12.06 -4.57 -13.87
CA ARG A 97 13.04 -4.10 -14.84
C ARG A 97 14.37 -3.76 -14.17
N LYS A 98 14.34 -2.97 -13.11
CA LYS A 98 15.55 -2.65 -12.31
C LYS A 98 16.26 -3.88 -11.77
N LYS A 99 15.51 -4.91 -11.36
CA LYS A 99 16.11 -6.18 -10.91
C LYS A 99 16.74 -6.95 -12.05
N ALA A 100 16.09 -6.99 -13.22
CA ALA A 100 16.65 -7.63 -14.41
C ALA A 100 17.96 -6.95 -14.81
N ASP A 101 17.96 -5.61 -14.88
CA ASP A 101 19.15 -4.81 -15.21
C ASP A 101 20.30 -5.08 -14.23
N ALA A 102 20.01 -5.19 -12.93
CA ALA A 102 21.02 -5.51 -11.91
C ALA A 102 21.67 -6.90 -12.07
N PHE A 103 20.99 -7.82 -12.76
CA PHE A 103 21.50 -9.16 -13.07
C PHE A 103 22.00 -9.27 -14.52
N GLY A 104 22.04 -8.18 -15.28
CA GLY A 104 22.44 -8.17 -16.69
C GLY A 104 21.40 -8.74 -17.65
N PHE A 105 20.14 -8.86 -17.22
CA PHE A 105 19.03 -9.31 -18.05
C PHE A 105 18.16 -8.14 -18.54
N ILE A 106 17.54 -8.31 -19.70
CA ILE A 106 16.56 -7.36 -20.24
C ILE A 106 15.15 -7.95 -20.04
N LEU A 107 14.26 -7.18 -19.41
CA LEU A 107 12.85 -7.56 -19.29
C LEU A 107 12.16 -7.35 -20.64
N GLN A 108 11.75 -8.44 -21.29
CA GLN A 108 10.91 -8.41 -22.48
C GLN A 108 9.47 -8.80 -22.11
N GLU A 109 8.51 -8.05 -22.64
CA GLU A 109 7.09 -8.42 -22.55
C GLU A 109 6.84 -9.62 -23.48
N LYS A 110 6.14 -10.63 -22.98
CA LYS A 110 5.75 -11.76 -23.82
C LYS A 110 4.59 -11.31 -24.71
N THR A 111 4.89 -10.88 -25.94
CA THR A 111 3.87 -10.63 -26.97
C THR A 111 3.26 -11.98 -27.37
N GLY A 112 2.04 -12.30 -26.90
CA GLY A 112 1.27 -13.45 -27.40
C GLY A 112 0.64 -14.37 -26.35
N SER A 113 -0.27 -13.85 -25.53
CA SER A 113 -1.43 -14.65 -25.10
C SER A 113 -2.72 -13.89 -25.42
N THR A 114 -2.85 -13.50 -26.69
CA THR A 114 -4.16 -13.18 -27.25
C THR A 114 -4.99 -14.45 -27.17
N VAL A 115 -5.99 -14.40 -26.30
CA VAL A 115 -7.02 -15.41 -26.14
C VAL A 115 -7.59 -15.72 -27.51
N ALA A 116 -7.50 -16.98 -27.94
CA ALA A 116 -8.34 -17.51 -28.99
C ALA A 116 -9.79 -17.43 -28.50
N VAL A 117 -10.45 -16.29 -28.75
CA VAL A 117 -11.91 -16.21 -28.69
C VAL A 117 -12.39 -16.73 -30.03
N GLY A 118 -12.64 -18.03 -30.08
CA GLY A 118 -13.41 -18.62 -31.16
C GLY A 118 -14.80 -17.97 -31.20
N VAL A 119 -15.14 -17.38 -32.32
CA VAL A 119 -16.52 -17.13 -32.72
C VAL A 119 -16.78 -18.08 -33.87
N SER A 120 -17.56 -19.12 -33.57
CA SER A 120 -18.38 -19.87 -34.52
C SER A 120 -19.81 -19.79 -33.99
#